data_AF-A0A7H0ND19-F1
#
_entry.id   AF-A0A7H0ND19-F1
#
_cell.length_a   1.000
_cell.length_b   1.000
_cell.length_c   1.000
_cell.angle_alpha   90.00
_cell.angle_beta   90.00
_cell.angle_gamma   90.00
#
_symmetry.space_group_name_H-M   'P 1'
#
loop_
_entity.id
_entity.type
_entity.pdbx_description
1 polymer ?
#
loop_
_entity_poly.entity_id
_entity_poly.type
_entity_poly.pdbx_seq_one_letter_code
_entity_poly.pdbx_strand_id
1 'polypeptide(L)' 'MAHRAPLTNHHADGTLCPADHKHTSSGRPLHTGCPGHAYTRTVCSCGWKKEESGMGYVNECRKRHLASHAEGQNAPSAV' A
#
# COMPACT_ATOMS: atom_id res chain seq x y z
N MET A 1 18.19 -0.68 -9.18
CA MET A 1 17.62 -0.31 -7.86
C MET A 1 16.34 -1.11 -7.67
N ALA A 2 16.10 -1.71 -6.50
CA ALA A 2 14.85 -2.42 -6.24
C ALA A 2 13.70 -1.40 -6.08
N HIS A 3 12.62 -1.58 -6.83
CA HIS A 3 11.43 -0.76 -6.67
C HIS A 3 10.78 -1.06 -5.33
N ARG A 4 10.46 -0.01 -4.57
CA ARG A 4 9.80 -0.12 -3.26
C ARG A 4 8.47 0.60 -3.32
N ALA A 5 7.42 -0.07 -2.85
CA ALA A 5 6.09 0.48 -2.74
C ALA A 5 5.58 0.25 -1.31
N PRO A 6 5.92 1.13 -0.33
CA PRO A 6 5.39 1.01 1.03
C PRO A 6 3.86 1.10 1.02
N LEU A 7 3.22 0.35 1.93
CA LEU A 7 1.79 0.52 2.25
C LEU A 7 1.67 1.48 3.41
N THR A 8 0.77 2.44 3.26
CA THR A 8 0.44 3.44 4.28
C THR A 8 -1.06 3.44 4.49
N ASN A 9 -1.49 3.47 5.74
CA ASN A 9 -2.90 3.57 6.10
C ASN A 9 -3.21 5.02 6.43
N HIS A 10 -4.37 5.51 6.02
CA HIS A 10 -4.78 6.90 6.21
C HIS A 10 -6.17 6.96 6.86
N HIS A 11 -6.37 8.02 7.63
CA HIS A 11 -7.65 8.40 8.20
C HIS A 11 -8.49 9.20 7.18
N ALA A 12 -9.76 9.43 7.49
CA ALA A 12 -10.67 10.16 6.59
C ALA A 12 -10.25 11.62 6.35
N ASP A 13 -9.57 12.22 7.33
CA ASP A 13 -8.94 13.54 7.24
C ASP A 13 -7.61 13.54 6.48
N GLY A 14 -7.17 12.38 5.99
CA GLY A 14 -5.95 12.23 5.19
C GLY A 14 -4.65 12.14 6.01
N THR A 15 -4.75 12.13 7.34
CA THR A 15 -3.59 11.88 8.20
C THR A 15 -3.16 10.41 8.15
N LEU A 16 -1.85 10.19 8.27
CA LEU A 16 -1.28 8.85 8.34
C LEU A 16 -1.68 8.16 9.64
N CYS A 17 -2.27 6.97 9.52
CA CYS A 17 -2.45 6.10 10.67
C CYS A 17 -1.13 5.40 10.99
N PRO A 18 -0.53 5.63 12.17
CA PRO A 18 0.74 5.03 12.54
C PRO A 18 0.64 3.50 12.59
N ALA A 19 1.71 2.82 12.21
CA ALA A 19 1.76 1.34 12.20
C ALA A 19 1.63 0.72 13.60
N ASP A 20 1.87 1.51 14.64
CA ASP A 20 1.68 1.13 16.05
C ASP A 20 0.19 0.92 16.38
N HIS A 21 -0.71 1.58 15.64
CA HIS A 21 -2.13 1.30 15.74
C HIS A 21 -2.44 -0.05 15.08
N LYS A 22 -2.59 -1.08 15.93
CA LYS A 22 -3.18 -2.34 15.48
C LYS A 22 -4.62 -2.07 15.02
N HIS A 23 -4.89 -2.40 13.77
CA HIS A 23 -6.24 -2.50 13.25
C HIS A 23 -6.70 -3.94 13.33
N THR A 24 -7.98 -4.13 13.62
CA THR A 24 -8.64 -5.39 13.25
C THR A 24 -8.67 -5.52 11.73
N SER A 25 -8.85 -6.74 11.21
CA SER A 25 -8.95 -7.00 9.76
C SER A 25 -10.04 -6.15 9.06
N SER A 26 -11.01 -5.65 9.83
CA SER A 26 -12.10 -4.78 9.37
C SER A 26 -11.78 -3.28 9.42
N GLY A 27 -10.53 -2.88 9.72
CA GLY A 27 -10.13 -1.46 9.81
C GLY A 27 -10.58 -0.76 11.09
N ARG A 28 -11.27 -1.46 12.02
CA ARG A 28 -11.66 -0.86 13.30
C ARG A 28 -10.42 -0.66 14.17
N PRO A 29 -10.25 0.55 14.72
CA PRO A 29 -9.13 0.86 15.60
C PRO A 29 -9.29 0.15 16.95
N LEU A 30 -8.17 -0.31 17.51
CA LEU A 30 -8.13 -0.93 18.84
C LEU A 30 -7.85 0.09 19.97
N HIS A 31 -7.79 1.39 19.64
CA HIS A 31 -7.53 2.47 20.58
C HIS A 31 -8.68 3.49 20.61
N THR A 32 -9.06 3.89 21.82
CA THR A 32 -9.95 5.02 22.08
C THR A 32 -9.28 6.32 21.62
N GLY A 33 -9.87 6.99 20.63
CA GLY A 33 -9.37 8.25 20.06
C GLY A 33 -8.85 8.16 18.62
N CYS A 34 -8.80 6.96 18.04
CA CYS A 34 -8.49 6.79 16.62
C CYS A 34 -9.82 6.75 15.81
N PRO A 35 -10.00 7.59 14.78
CA PRO A 35 -11.22 7.60 13.96
C PRO A 35 -11.37 6.34 13.10
N GLY A 36 -10.33 5.51 13.04
CA GLY A 36 -10.26 4.30 12.24
C GLY A 36 -9.61 4.52 10.89
N HIS A 37 -9.28 3.41 10.24
CA HIS A 37 -8.69 3.42 8.90
C HIS A 37 -9.78 3.70 7.85
N ALA A 38 -9.53 4.67 6.97
CA ALA A 38 -10.44 5.03 5.88
C ALA A 38 -9.99 4.45 4.53
N TYR A 39 -8.69 4.58 4.23
CA TYR A 39 -8.12 4.06 3.00
C TYR A 39 -6.64 3.71 3.15
N THR A 40 -6.22 2.74 2.35
CA THR A 40 -4.82 2.34 2.23
C THR A 40 -4.27 2.89 0.94
N ARG A 41 -3.08 3.48 1.02
CA ARG A 41 -2.35 4.00 -0.13
C ARG A 41 -1.00 3.33 -0.23
N THR A 42 -0.60 3.02 -1.45
CA THR A 42 0.78 2.65 -1.79
C THR A 42 1.32 3.56 -2.87
N VAL A 43 2.59 3.94 -2.75
CA VAL A 43 3.31 4.75 -3.72
C VAL A 43 4.63 4.06 -4.01
N CYS A 44 4.84 3.65 -5.25
CA CYS A 44 6.08 3.06 -5.71
C CYS A 44 7.11 4.15 -6.00
N SER A 45 8.39 3.83 -5.82
CA SER A 45 9.51 4.69 -6.20
C SER A 45 9.55 5.05 -7.70
N CYS A 46 8.83 4.33 -8.56
CA CYS A 46 8.66 4.68 -9.97
C CYS A 46 7.53 5.70 -10.25
N GLY A 47 6.86 6.22 -9.21
CA GLY A 47 5.75 7.17 -9.34
C GLY A 47 4.36 6.52 -9.46
N TRP A 48 4.27 5.20 -9.57
CA TRP A 48 2.98 4.50 -9.54
C TRP A 48 2.33 4.62 -8.16
N LYS A 49 1.01 4.88 -8.12
CA LYS A 49 0.24 4.97 -6.88
C LYS A 49 -1.08 4.22 -6.99
N LYS A 50 -1.52 3.64 -5.88
CA LYS A 50 -2.86 3.04 -5.75
C LYS A 50 -3.42 3.35 -4.37
N GLU A 51 -4.68 3.72 -4.32
CA GLU A 51 -5.40 4.13 -3.12
C GLU A 51 -6.81 3.56 -3.16
N GLU A 52 -7.20 2.81 -2.13
CA GLU A 52 -8.53 2.23 -1.97
C GLU A 52 -8.85 2.01 -0.49
N SER A 53 -10.14 1.92 -0.15
CA SER A 53 -10.60 1.59 1.20
C SER A 53 -10.16 0.19 1.67
N GLY A 54 -10.08 -0.78 0.76
CA GLY A 54 -9.68 -2.14 1.07
C GLY A 54 -8.17 -2.38 1.01
N MET A 55 -7.52 -2.59 2.17
CA MET A 55 -6.08 -2.90 2.25
C MET A 55 -5.68 -4.10 1.39
N GLY A 56 -6.51 -5.15 1.35
CA GLY A 56 -6.23 -6.38 0.60
C GLY A 56 -6.05 -6.11 -0.90
N TYR A 57 -6.96 -5.34 -1.50
CA TYR A 57 -6.89 -5.05 -2.93
C TYR A 57 -5.71 -4.13 -3.29
N VAL A 58 -5.40 -3.15 -2.44
CA VAL A 58 -4.19 -2.30 -2.62
C VAL A 58 -2.92 -3.15 -2.52
N ASN A 59 -2.87 -4.08 -1.57
CA ASN A 59 -1.74 -4.99 -1.39
C ASN A 59 -1.56 -5.96 -2.58
N GLU A 60 -2.64 -6.49 -3.13
CA GLU A 60 -2.58 -7.33 -4.34
C GLU A 60 -2.12 -6.53 -5.57
N CYS A 61 -2.66 -5.32 -5.78
CA CYS A 61 -2.18 -4.42 -6.84
C CYS A 61 -0.70 -4.08 -6.67
N ARG A 62 -0.26 -3.80 -5.43
CA ARG A 62 1.14 -3.53 -5.08
C ARG A 62 2.04 -4.70 -5.42
N LYS A 63 1.67 -5.93 -5.03
CA LYS A 63 2.44 -7.15 -5.33
C LYS A 63 2.57 -7.34 -6.84
N ARG A 64 1.47 -7.22 -7.59
CA ARG A 64 1.48 -7.37 -9.04
C ARG A 64 2.34 -6.31 -9.72
N HIS A 65 2.29 -5.07 -9.24
CA HIS A 65 3.14 -4.00 -9.74
C HIS A 65 4.64 -4.25 -9.46
N LEU A 66 4.99 -4.70 -8.24
CA LEU A 66 6.37 -5.06 -7.90
C LEU A 66 6.86 -6.27 -8.71
N ALA A 67 5.99 -7.25 -8.98
CA ALA A 67 6.30 -8.38 -9.85
C ALA A 67 6.59 -7.92 -11.29
N SER A 68 5.80 -6.99 -11.82
CA SER A 68 6.05 -6.40 -13.16
C SER A 68 7.42 -5.72 -13.27
N HIS A 69 7.92 -5.11 -12.19
CA HIS A 69 9.31 -4.60 -12.16
C HIS A 69 10.35 -5.72 -12.17
N ALA A 70 10.09 -6.83 -11.49
CA ALA A 70 10.99 -7.99 -11.51
C ALA A 70 10.99 -8.67 -12.89
N GLU A 71 9.84 -8.74 -13.56
CA GLU A 71 9.71 -9.28 -14.92
C GLU A 71 10.31 -8.36 -15.98
N GLY A 72 10.11 -7.04 -15.87
CA GLY A 72 10.74 -6.06 -16.76
C GLY A 72 12.26 -5.95 -16.59
N GLN A 73 12.79 -6.34 -15.42
CA GLN A 73 14.23 -6.50 -15.16
C GLN A 73 14.77 -7.86 -15.61
N ASN A 74 13.89 -8.82 -15.90
CA ASN A 74 14.21 -10.19 -16.31
C ASN A 74 13.63 -10.52 -17.70
N ALA A 75 13.47 -9.50 -18.54
CA ALA A 75 13.28 -9.71 -19.97
C ALA A 75 14.69 -9.75 -20.60
N PRO A 76 15.11 -10.85 -21.25
CA PRO A 76 16.32 -10.80 -22.05
C PRO A 76 16.11 -9.76 -23.14
N SER A 77 17.03 -8.79 -23.23
CA SER A 77 17.14 -7.93 -24.41
C SER A 77 17.21 -8.83 -25.64
N ALA A 78 16.11 -8.90 -26.38
CA ALA A 78 16.09 -9.51 -27.69
C ALA A 78 16.89 -8.60 -28.63
N VAL A 79 18.12 -9.04 -28.93
CA VAL A 79 18.93 -8.62 -30.08
C VAL A 79 18.80 -9.71 -31.15
#